data_AF-A0A0H3IZW1-F1
#
_entry.id   AF-A0A0H3IZW1-F1
#
_cell.length_a   1.000
_cell.length_b   1.000
_cell.length_c   1.000
_cell.angle_alpha   90.00
_cell.angle_beta   90.00
_cell.angle_gamma   90.00
#
_symmetry.space_group_name_H-M   'P 1'
#
loop_
_entity.id
_entity.type
_entity.pdbx_description
1 polymer ?
#
loop_
_entity_poly.entity_id
_entity_poly.type
_entity_poly.pdbx_seq_one_letter_code
_entity_poly.pdbx_strand_id
1 'polypeptide(L)'
;MNNEYLLNNYYKTLRCKYNIENSIITYSDIYYRYPYIFNSLFPINKKLCYKLSALSNIYVDHIVFIDKILENTKLNTEYIIEKYLLGNYLIKELSYGYNKKSDFWNYFENFNKEYFHAILNENNIKNNHNKVFTKKMYFDICAGKASLSKLFVLSMAIENNNIEDFREINKMLDYFNIYIQLLDDFKDIKEDLDSNQFNYYTYAALQHIKSNDNNEILKCYLESFFYEHVKDMATSLNKCNDIYMKYKTKIPYFQGMIDEQFKIIKIINHSFRL
;
A
#
# COMPACT_ATOMS: atom_id res chain seq x y z
N MET A 1 25.59 -8.49 3.02
CA MET A 1 25.15 -9.74 2.38
C MET A 1 24.27 -10.50 3.37
N ASN A 2 23.14 -11.06 2.93
CA ASN A 2 22.49 -12.25 3.51
C ASN A 2 21.04 -12.28 4.05
N ASN A 3 20.15 -11.30 3.92
CA ASN A 3 18.71 -11.56 4.20
C ASN A 3 17.82 -11.74 2.96
N GLU A 4 18.16 -11.14 1.83
CA GLU A 4 17.63 -11.62 0.55
C GLU A 4 18.07 -13.07 0.32
N TYR A 5 19.33 -13.39 0.63
CA TYR A 5 19.82 -14.77 0.60
C TYR A 5 19.15 -15.68 1.64
N LEU A 6 18.96 -15.26 2.91
CA LEU A 6 18.29 -16.10 3.92
C LEU A 6 16.79 -16.25 3.64
N LEU A 7 16.13 -15.21 3.15
CA LEU A 7 14.73 -15.27 2.75
C LEU A 7 14.59 -16.15 1.50
N ASN A 8 15.37 -15.89 0.44
CA ASN A 8 15.42 -16.75 -0.73
C ASN A 8 15.81 -18.18 -0.39
N ASN A 9 16.70 -18.41 0.60
CA ASN A 9 17.00 -19.74 1.11
C ASN A 9 15.84 -20.35 1.89
N TYR A 10 15.07 -19.57 2.63
CA TYR A 10 13.88 -20.04 3.32
C TYR A 10 12.79 -20.42 2.31
N TYR A 11 12.52 -19.55 1.32
CA TYR A 11 11.67 -19.85 0.16
C TYR A 11 12.16 -21.10 -0.57
N LYS A 12 13.46 -21.18 -0.87
CA LYS A 12 14.08 -22.36 -1.49
C LYS A 12 13.92 -23.61 -0.63
N THR A 13 14.10 -23.51 0.68
CA THR A 13 13.95 -24.63 1.61
C THR A 13 12.50 -25.09 1.70
N LEU A 14 11.53 -24.16 1.74
CA LEU A 14 10.11 -24.48 1.68
C LEU A 14 9.77 -25.15 0.35
N ARG A 15 10.26 -24.60 -0.77
CA ARG A 15 10.05 -25.17 -2.11
C ARG A 15 10.60 -26.58 -2.22
N CYS A 16 11.82 -26.81 -1.74
CA CYS A 16 12.41 -28.15 -1.70
C CYS A 16 11.67 -29.09 -0.74
N LYS A 17 11.25 -28.60 0.44
CA LYS A 17 10.55 -29.43 1.43
C LYS A 17 9.18 -29.90 0.95
N TYR A 18 8.48 -29.07 0.19
CA TYR A 18 7.11 -29.31 -0.26
C TYR A 18 6.98 -29.54 -1.78
N ASN A 19 8.11 -29.69 -2.51
CA ASN A 19 8.17 -29.85 -3.97
C ASN A 19 7.35 -28.79 -4.75
N ILE A 20 7.56 -27.51 -4.43
CA ILE A 20 6.85 -26.36 -5.05
C ILE A 20 7.76 -25.73 -6.11
N GLU A 21 7.37 -25.77 -7.38
CA GLU A 21 8.24 -25.30 -8.50
C GLU A 21 7.90 -23.90 -9.03
N ASN A 22 6.69 -23.37 -8.80
CA ASN A 22 6.15 -22.24 -9.58
C ASN A 22 5.84 -20.94 -8.81
N SER A 23 6.30 -20.79 -7.57
CA SER A 23 5.98 -19.57 -6.80
C SER A 23 6.93 -18.42 -7.10
N ILE A 24 6.39 -17.21 -7.20
CA ILE A 24 7.15 -15.97 -7.39
C ILE A 24 7.01 -15.13 -6.11
N ILE A 25 8.13 -14.58 -5.64
CA ILE A 25 8.14 -13.55 -4.59
C ILE A 25 7.75 -12.24 -5.27
N THR A 26 6.69 -11.59 -4.80
CA THR A 26 6.40 -10.23 -5.25
C THR A 26 7.30 -9.26 -4.49
N TYR A 27 8.22 -8.60 -5.20
CA TYR A 27 9.07 -7.58 -4.61
C TYR A 27 8.37 -6.23 -4.75
N SER A 28 7.82 -5.71 -3.66
CA SER A 28 7.45 -4.29 -3.62
C SER A 28 8.66 -3.51 -3.09
N ASP A 29 9.30 -2.73 -3.95
CA ASP A 29 10.56 -2.06 -3.65
C ASP A 29 10.48 -1.09 -2.46
N ILE A 30 9.31 -0.49 -2.23
CA ILE A 30 9.17 0.65 -1.34
C ILE A 30 9.02 0.25 0.14
N TYR A 31 8.14 -0.70 0.45
CA TYR A 31 7.84 -1.08 1.84
C TYR A 31 9.01 -1.81 2.50
N TYR A 32 9.77 -2.61 1.74
CA TYR A 32 11.04 -3.20 2.16
C TYR A 32 12.01 -2.15 2.74
N ARG A 33 12.01 -0.94 2.15
CA ARG A 33 12.95 0.13 2.48
C ARG A 33 12.54 0.92 3.71
N TYR A 34 11.29 0.80 4.18
CA TYR A 34 10.78 1.58 5.31
C TYR A 34 11.69 1.47 6.56
N PRO A 35 12.11 0.27 7.00
CA PRO A 35 12.99 0.19 8.15
C PRO A 35 14.35 0.87 7.99
N TYR A 36 14.84 1.09 6.77
CA TYR A 36 16.06 1.86 6.54
C TYR A 36 15.78 3.37 6.47
N ILE A 37 14.70 3.76 5.79
CA ILE A 37 14.26 5.15 5.64
C ILE A 37 14.03 5.77 7.03
N PHE A 38 13.32 5.05 7.89
CA PHE A 38 12.92 5.54 9.21
C PHE A 38 13.94 5.24 10.32
N ASN A 39 15.06 4.57 10.05
CA ASN A 39 16.05 4.21 11.07
C ASN A 39 16.71 5.42 11.73
N SER A 40 16.82 6.54 11.02
CA SER A 40 17.38 7.77 11.59
C SER A 40 16.39 8.45 12.57
N LEU A 41 15.09 8.22 12.41
CA LEU A 41 14.04 8.72 13.30
C LEU A 41 13.76 7.76 14.47
N PHE A 42 13.72 6.46 14.20
CA PHE A 42 13.50 5.40 15.17
C PHE A 42 14.71 4.45 15.16
N PRO A 43 15.81 4.81 15.82
CA PRO A 43 17.06 4.08 15.74
C PRO A 43 16.90 2.66 16.29
N ILE A 44 17.21 1.69 15.44
CA ILE A 44 17.33 0.29 15.83
C ILE A 44 18.67 -0.25 15.35
N ASN A 45 19.13 -1.34 15.97
CA ASN A 45 20.36 -1.99 15.53
C ASN A 45 20.19 -2.60 14.13
N LYS A 46 21.31 -2.72 13.42
CA LYS A 46 21.39 -3.23 12.05
C LYS A 46 20.72 -4.59 11.87
N LYS A 47 20.84 -5.49 12.85
CA LYS A 47 20.24 -6.83 12.82
C LYS A 47 18.71 -6.76 12.84
N LEU A 48 18.14 -5.92 13.71
CA LEU A 48 16.70 -5.72 13.77
C LEU A 48 16.17 -5.01 12.52
N CYS A 49 16.89 -4.00 12.01
CA CYS A 49 16.51 -3.30 10.78
C CYS A 49 16.39 -4.30 9.61
N TYR A 50 17.38 -5.18 9.44
CA TYR A 50 17.34 -6.25 8.44
C TYR A 50 16.19 -7.23 8.64
N LYS A 51 15.85 -7.56 9.89
CA LYS A 51 14.74 -8.46 10.19
C LYS A 51 13.41 -7.82 9.82
N LEU A 52 13.16 -6.58 10.25
CA LEU A 52 11.92 -5.87 9.96
C LEU A 52 11.72 -5.64 8.46
N SER A 53 12.78 -5.32 7.71
CA SER A 53 12.68 -5.20 6.25
C SER A 53 12.30 -6.52 5.57
N ALA A 54 12.89 -7.63 6.00
CA ALA A 54 12.53 -8.95 5.46
C ALA A 54 11.08 -9.33 5.78
N LEU A 55 10.65 -9.10 7.02
CA LEU A 55 9.26 -9.34 7.43
C LEU A 55 8.27 -8.43 6.68
N SER A 56 8.65 -7.18 6.39
CA SER A 56 7.84 -6.28 5.55
C SER A 56 7.56 -6.85 4.17
N ASN A 57 8.56 -7.43 3.51
CA ASN A 57 8.35 -8.09 2.23
C ASN A 57 7.44 -9.31 2.33
N ILE A 58 7.63 -10.16 3.34
CA ILE A 58 6.74 -11.32 3.56
C ILE A 58 5.30 -10.86 3.78
N TYR A 59 5.13 -9.76 4.52
CA TYR A 59 3.81 -9.21 4.82
C TYR A 59 3.13 -8.67 3.57
N VAL A 60 3.82 -7.89 2.75
CA VAL A 60 3.28 -7.38 1.47
C VAL A 60 2.92 -8.53 0.54
N ASP A 61 3.79 -9.53 0.43
CA ASP A 61 3.54 -10.72 -0.37
C ASP A 61 2.32 -11.52 0.14
N HIS A 62 2.10 -11.53 1.47
CA HIS A 62 0.91 -12.10 2.07
C HIS A 62 -0.36 -11.30 1.74
N ILE A 63 -0.30 -9.96 1.75
CA ILE A 63 -1.42 -9.09 1.32
C ILE A 63 -1.79 -9.38 -0.13
N VAL A 64 -0.82 -9.40 -1.04
CA VAL A 64 -1.04 -9.72 -2.47
C VAL A 64 -1.66 -11.11 -2.64
N PHE A 65 -1.26 -12.08 -1.80
CA PHE A 65 -1.89 -13.40 -1.80
C PHE A 65 -3.37 -13.36 -1.38
N ILE A 66 -3.71 -12.62 -0.33
CA ILE A 66 -5.09 -12.44 0.13
C ILE A 66 -5.92 -11.73 -0.95
N ASP A 67 -5.40 -10.66 -1.55
CA ASP A 67 -6.08 -9.94 -2.63
C ASP A 67 -6.42 -10.88 -3.81
N LYS A 68 -5.46 -11.71 -4.25
CA LYS A 68 -5.68 -12.70 -5.31
C LYS A 68 -6.78 -13.72 -4.96
N ILE A 69 -6.89 -14.14 -3.69
CA ILE A 69 -7.97 -15.01 -3.24
C ILE A 69 -9.31 -14.29 -3.35
N LEU A 70 -9.38 -13.03 -2.90
CA LEU A 70 -10.61 -12.24 -2.90
C LEU A 70 -11.08 -11.87 -4.31
N GLU A 71 -10.14 -11.73 -5.26
CA GLU A 71 -10.43 -11.54 -6.68
C GLU A 71 -10.87 -12.83 -7.41
N ASN A 72 -11.00 -13.95 -6.70
CA ASN A 72 -11.27 -15.27 -7.28
C ASN A 72 -10.25 -15.70 -8.35
N THR A 73 -9.01 -15.24 -8.23
CA THR A 73 -7.93 -15.68 -9.12
C THR A 73 -7.71 -17.18 -8.95
N LYS A 74 -7.60 -17.92 -10.06
CA LYS A 74 -7.28 -19.35 -10.02
C LYS A 74 -5.82 -19.52 -9.59
N LEU A 75 -5.61 -19.82 -8.32
CA LEU A 75 -4.29 -20.09 -7.74
C LEU A 75 -4.02 -21.60 -7.73
N ASN A 76 -2.77 -21.99 -8.02
CA ASN A 76 -2.37 -23.39 -7.86
C ASN A 76 -2.21 -23.74 -6.37
N THR A 77 -2.41 -25.02 -6.03
CA THR A 77 -2.37 -25.50 -4.63
C THR A 77 -1.01 -25.25 -3.98
N GLU A 78 0.07 -25.39 -4.74
CA GLU A 78 1.45 -25.20 -4.27
C GLU A 78 1.70 -23.75 -3.81
N TYR A 79 1.22 -22.77 -4.57
CA TYR A 79 1.28 -21.35 -4.23
C TYR A 79 0.47 -21.06 -2.96
N ILE A 80 -0.73 -21.62 -2.84
CA ILE A 80 -1.57 -21.46 -1.63
C ILE A 80 -0.84 -21.99 -0.40
N ILE A 81 -0.26 -23.20 -0.49
CA ILE A 81 0.50 -23.82 0.61
C ILE A 81 1.70 -22.94 0.99
N GLU A 82 2.46 -22.45 0.01
CA GLU A 82 3.61 -21.58 0.27
C GLU A 82 3.20 -20.30 1.01
N LYS A 83 2.20 -19.58 0.50
CA LYS A 83 1.77 -18.30 1.08
C LYS A 83 1.15 -18.48 2.47
N TYR A 84 0.45 -19.60 2.70
CA TYR A 84 -0.03 -19.99 4.02
C TYR A 84 1.13 -20.21 5.03
N LEU A 85 2.16 -20.96 4.62
CA LEU A 85 3.34 -21.20 5.48
C LEU A 85 4.12 -19.92 5.78
N LEU A 86 4.22 -19.01 4.82
CA LEU A 86 4.86 -17.70 5.00
C LEU A 86 4.08 -16.82 5.97
N GLY A 87 2.75 -16.79 5.87
CA GLY A 87 1.89 -16.10 6.84
C GLY A 87 2.11 -16.62 8.26
N ASN A 88 2.16 -17.95 8.44
CA ASN A 88 2.45 -18.56 9.74
C ASN A 88 3.87 -18.22 10.25
N TYR A 89 4.86 -18.22 9.36
CA TYR A 89 6.22 -17.84 9.71
C TYR A 89 6.29 -16.38 10.19
N LEU A 90 5.62 -15.47 9.48
CA LEU A 90 5.52 -14.07 9.84
C LEU A 90 4.93 -13.87 11.24
N ILE A 91 3.77 -14.49 11.53
CA ILE A 91 3.13 -14.40 12.85
C ILE A 91 4.02 -14.98 13.95
N LYS A 92 4.72 -16.09 13.67
CA LYS A 92 5.68 -16.68 14.60
C LYS A 92 6.85 -15.73 14.88
N GLU A 93 7.42 -15.10 13.86
CA GLU A 93 8.54 -14.16 14.05
C GLU A 93 8.15 -12.90 14.82
N LEU A 94 6.92 -12.41 14.60
CA LEU A 94 6.37 -11.28 15.36
C LEU A 94 6.09 -11.65 16.82
N SER A 95 5.59 -12.86 17.09
CA SER A 95 5.31 -13.33 18.46
C SER A 95 6.56 -13.59 19.31
N TYR A 96 7.70 -13.91 18.68
CA TYR A 96 8.98 -13.90 19.39
C TYR A 96 9.49 -12.49 19.70
N GLY A 97 9.12 -11.48 18.90
CA GLY A 97 9.55 -10.10 19.09
C GLY A 97 8.69 -9.32 20.09
N TYR A 98 7.39 -9.62 20.17
CA TYR A 98 6.44 -8.82 20.93
C TYR A 98 5.62 -9.66 21.90
N ASN A 99 5.66 -9.28 23.18
CA ASN A 99 4.83 -9.91 24.21
C ASN A 99 3.32 -9.74 23.90
N LYS A 100 2.48 -10.67 24.38
CA LYS A 100 1.03 -10.66 24.10
C LYS A 100 0.29 -9.38 24.57
N LYS A 101 0.84 -8.67 25.56
CA LYS A 101 0.25 -7.45 26.14
C LYS A 101 0.84 -6.15 25.54
N SER A 102 1.67 -6.27 24.52
CA SER A 102 2.35 -5.14 23.88
C SER A 102 1.34 -4.34 23.07
N ASP A 103 1.48 -3.01 23.09
CA ASP A 103 0.71 -2.12 22.22
C ASP A 103 0.87 -2.46 20.73
N PHE A 104 1.96 -3.15 20.37
CA PHE A 104 2.15 -3.71 19.03
C PHE A 104 0.91 -4.48 18.55
N TRP A 105 0.35 -5.37 19.38
CA TRP A 105 -0.79 -6.20 18.97
C TRP A 105 -2.08 -5.38 18.82
N ASN A 106 -2.25 -4.33 19.62
CA ASN A 106 -3.40 -3.41 19.48
C ASN A 106 -3.35 -2.69 18.12
N TYR A 107 -2.19 -2.17 17.74
CA TYR A 107 -2.02 -1.54 16.43
C TYR A 107 -2.09 -2.56 15.29
N PHE A 108 -1.52 -3.75 15.47
CA PHE A 108 -1.61 -4.85 14.50
C PHE A 108 -3.08 -5.16 14.17
N GLU A 109 -3.92 -5.33 15.19
CA GLU A 109 -5.35 -5.55 15.01
C GLU A 109 -6.03 -4.36 14.32
N ASN A 110 -5.68 -3.13 14.69
CA ASN A 110 -6.26 -1.94 14.08
C ASN A 110 -5.89 -1.79 12.59
N PHE A 111 -4.63 -2.00 12.21
CA PHE A 111 -4.24 -1.97 10.81
C PHE A 111 -4.90 -3.09 10.01
N ASN A 112 -5.07 -4.29 10.58
CA ASN A 112 -5.84 -5.35 9.92
C ASN A 112 -7.31 -4.95 9.73
N LYS A 113 -7.94 -4.32 10.74
CA LYS A 113 -9.31 -3.79 10.59
C LYS A 113 -9.39 -2.73 9.49
N GLU A 114 -8.46 -1.77 9.46
CA GLU A 114 -8.39 -0.76 8.40
C GLU A 114 -8.28 -1.39 7.00
N TYR A 115 -7.40 -2.37 6.85
CA TYR A 115 -7.20 -3.10 5.59
C TYR A 115 -8.46 -3.88 5.18
N PHE A 116 -9.02 -4.69 6.07
CA PHE A 116 -10.23 -5.46 5.75
C PHE A 116 -11.42 -4.55 5.47
N HIS A 117 -11.57 -3.44 6.20
CA HIS A 117 -12.60 -2.45 5.89
C HIS A 117 -12.41 -1.84 4.50
N ALA A 118 -11.17 -1.51 4.12
CA ALA A 118 -10.87 -0.98 2.79
C ALA A 118 -11.24 -1.98 1.68
N ILE A 119 -10.80 -3.24 1.80
CA ILE A 119 -11.08 -4.28 0.81
C ILE A 119 -12.57 -4.63 0.72
N LEU A 120 -13.26 -4.73 1.86
CA LEU A 120 -14.71 -4.99 1.87
C LEU A 120 -15.48 -3.83 1.25
N ASN A 121 -15.07 -2.58 1.51
CA ASN A 121 -15.70 -1.42 0.91
C ASN A 121 -15.47 -1.37 -0.60
N GLU A 122 -14.24 -1.63 -1.07
CA GLU A 122 -13.90 -1.70 -2.49
C GLU A 122 -14.72 -2.76 -3.23
N ASN A 123 -14.78 -3.97 -2.70
CA ASN A 123 -15.59 -5.06 -3.25
C ASN A 123 -17.08 -4.75 -3.25
N ASN A 124 -17.59 -4.09 -2.20
CA ASN A 124 -18.99 -3.67 -2.16
C ASN A 124 -19.33 -2.66 -3.26
N ILE A 125 -18.39 -1.79 -3.64
CA ILE A 125 -18.60 -0.82 -4.72
C ILE A 125 -18.62 -1.53 -6.07
N LYS A 126 -17.64 -2.41 -6.30
CA LYS A 126 -17.55 -3.22 -7.53
C LYS A 126 -18.84 -4.00 -7.80
N ASN A 127 -19.50 -4.48 -6.75
CA ASN A 127 -20.72 -5.29 -6.86
C ASN A 127 -22.02 -4.47 -6.77
N ASN A 128 -21.98 -3.16 -6.46
CA ASN A 128 -23.19 -2.36 -6.24
C ASN A 128 -23.03 -0.88 -6.63
N HIS A 129 -23.13 -0.61 -7.95
CA HIS A 129 -23.05 0.76 -8.50
C HIS A 129 -24.17 1.71 -8.07
N ASN A 130 -25.23 1.22 -7.41
CA ASN A 130 -26.34 2.05 -6.92
C ASN A 130 -26.05 2.73 -5.58
N LYS A 131 -24.96 2.34 -4.89
CA LYS A 131 -24.56 2.98 -3.63
C LYS A 131 -23.83 4.28 -3.94
N VAL A 132 -24.29 5.39 -3.34
CA VAL A 132 -23.58 6.68 -3.43
C VAL A 132 -22.23 6.53 -2.74
N PHE A 133 -21.16 6.66 -3.51
CA PHE A 133 -19.80 6.56 -3.02
C PHE A 133 -19.12 7.93 -3.05
N THR A 134 -18.64 8.36 -1.88
CA THR A 134 -18.03 9.69 -1.74
C THR A 134 -16.52 9.61 -1.90
N LYS A 135 -15.91 10.71 -2.35
CA LYS A 135 -14.45 10.86 -2.41
C LYS A 135 -13.76 10.58 -1.09
N LYS A 136 -14.36 10.99 0.03
CA LYS A 136 -13.81 10.72 1.36
C LYS A 136 -13.71 9.21 1.61
N MET A 137 -14.76 8.46 1.28
CA MET A 137 -14.74 7.01 1.42
C MET A 137 -13.67 6.38 0.52
N TYR A 138 -13.46 6.90 -0.69
CA TYR A 138 -12.38 6.47 -1.56
C TYR A 138 -11.00 6.67 -0.90
N PHE A 139 -10.72 7.86 -0.37
CA PHE A 139 -9.43 8.12 0.29
C PHE A 139 -9.25 7.27 1.56
N ASP A 140 -10.32 7.00 2.30
CA ASP A 140 -10.29 6.08 3.44
C ASP A 140 -9.93 4.65 2.98
N ILE A 141 -10.39 4.21 1.80
CA ILE A 141 -9.98 2.93 1.17
C ILE A 141 -8.50 2.98 0.79
N CYS A 142 -8.04 4.00 0.07
CA CYS A 142 -6.64 4.10 -0.38
C CYS A 142 -5.67 4.03 0.81
N ALA A 143 -5.95 4.76 1.90
CA ALA A 143 -5.14 4.71 3.11
C ALA A 143 -5.20 3.33 3.79
N GLY A 144 -6.39 2.73 3.85
CA GLY A 144 -6.61 1.43 4.47
C GLY A 144 -5.95 0.27 3.74
N LYS A 145 -5.92 0.24 2.39
CA LYS A 145 -5.25 -0.84 1.63
C LYS A 145 -3.77 -0.95 1.94
N ALA A 146 -3.12 0.17 2.25
CA ALA A 146 -1.71 0.23 2.61
C ALA A 146 -1.47 0.27 4.12
N SER A 147 -2.49 0.13 4.97
CA SER A 147 -2.38 0.32 6.42
C SER A 147 -1.31 -0.60 7.04
N LEU A 148 -1.28 -1.85 6.57
CA LEU A 148 -0.41 -2.91 7.03
C LEU A 148 1.07 -2.68 6.69
N SER A 149 1.37 -1.87 5.66
CA SER A 149 2.75 -1.50 5.33
C SER A 149 3.43 -0.68 6.43
N LYS A 150 2.64 0.02 7.26
CA LYS A 150 3.10 0.91 8.32
C LYS A 150 3.51 0.16 9.59
N LEU A 151 3.14 -1.12 9.72
CA LEU A 151 3.38 -1.97 10.89
C LEU A 151 4.87 -2.02 11.28
N PHE A 152 5.77 -2.07 10.29
CA PHE A 152 7.20 -2.19 10.56
C PHE A 152 7.85 -0.86 10.97
N VAL A 153 7.26 0.27 10.58
CA VAL A 153 7.66 1.59 11.10
C VAL A 153 7.19 1.74 12.55
N LEU A 154 5.96 1.29 12.84
CA LEU A 154 5.45 1.23 14.21
C LEU A 154 6.34 0.36 15.11
N SER A 155 6.74 -0.81 14.63
CA SER A 155 7.67 -1.70 15.36
C SER A 155 8.90 -0.94 15.83
N MET A 156 9.50 -0.11 14.97
CA MET A 156 10.67 0.69 15.32
C MET A 156 10.34 1.77 16.36
N ALA A 157 9.18 2.41 16.24
CA ALA A 157 8.72 3.42 17.17
C ALA A 157 8.45 2.84 18.57
N ILE A 158 7.89 1.63 18.65
CA ILE A 158 7.69 0.90 19.92
C ILE A 158 9.03 0.62 20.60
N GLU A 159 10.02 0.09 19.85
CA GLU A 159 11.36 -0.16 20.40
C GLU A 159 12.05 1.11 20.94
N ASN A 160 11.68 2.27 20.40
CA ASN A 160 12.20 3.57 20.80
C ASN A 160 11.30 4.33 21.79
N ASN A 161 10.19 3.76 22.23
CA ASN A 161 9.17 4.42 23.04
C ASN A 161 8.71 5.78 22.47
N ASN A 162 8.65 5.91 21.14
CA ASN A 162 8.35 7.17 20.45
C ASN A 162 7.11 7.04 19.55
N ILE A 163 5.98 6.70 20.17
CA ILE A 163 4.69 6.54 19.49
C ILE A 163 4.15 7.88 18.97
N GLU A 164 4.51 9.00 19.60
CA GLU A 164 4.00 10.30 19.18
C GLU A 164 4.54 10.71 17.81
N ASP A 165 5.86 10.60 17.58
CA ASP A 165 6.41 10.80 16.24
C ASP A 165 5.82 9.80 15.23
N PHE A 166 5.56 8.55 15.67
CA PHE A 166 4.92 7.57 14.79
C PHE A 166 3.52 7.99 14.34
N ARG A 167 2.71 8.66 15.17
CA ARG A 167 1.36 9.10 14.77
C ARG A 167 1.41 10.11 13.63
N GLU A 168 2.34 11.06 13.67
CA GLU A 168 2.55 12.02 12.57
C GLU A 168 3.09 11.31 11.32
N ILE A 169 4.05 10.39 11.48
CA ILE A 169 4.59 9.59 10.37
C ILE A 169 3.51 8.69 9.75
N ASN A 170 2.65 8.08 10.55
CA ASN A 170 1.53 7.26 10.09
C ASN A 170 0.60 8.10 9.20
N LYS A 171 0.28 9.33 9.61
CA LYS A 171 -0.52 10.26 8.82
C LYS A 171 0.19 10.73 7.54
N MET A 172 1.51 10.96 7.60
CA MET A 172 2.32 11.25 6.43
C MET A 172 2.26 10.11 5.40
N LEU A 173 2.36 8.86 5.88
CA LEU A 173 2.27 7.66 5.05
C LEU A 173 0.85 7.47 4.49
N ASP A 174 -0.20 7.80 5.23
CA ASP A 174 -1.57 7.76 4.71
C ASP A 174 -1.75 8.70 3.51
N TYR A 175 -1.27 9.94 3.61
CA TYR A 175 -1.31 10.86 2.48
C TYR A 175 -0.45 10.42 1.30
N PHE A 176 0.71 9.82 1.57
CA PHE A 176 1.56 9.26 0.54
C PHE A 176 0.86 8.10 -0.19
N ASN A 177 0.24 7.18 0.56
CA ASN A 177 -0.48 6.04 0.01
C ASN A 177 -1.72 6.45 -0.80
N ILE A 178 -2.47 7.46 -0.34
CA ILE A 178 -3.57 8.06 -1.11
C ILE A 178 -3.03 8.60 -2.45
N TYR A 179 -1.92 9.34 -2.43
CA TYR A 179 -1.30 9.82 -3.66
C TYR A 179 -0.88 8.67 -4.59
N ILE A 180 -0.24 7.62 -4.05
CA ILE A 180 0.21 6.47 -4.85
C ILE A 180 -0.99 5.77 -5.51
N GLN A 181 -2.07 5.53 -4.78
CA GLN A 181 -3.28 4.91 -5.36
C GLN A 181 -3.92 5.79 -6.43
N LEU A 182 -4.02 7.11 -6.20
CA LEU A 182 -4.52 8.04 -7.22
C LEU A 182 -3.65 8.02 -8.48
N LEU A 183 -2.32 7.95 -8.33
CA LEU A 183 -1.42 7.86 -9.47
C LEU A 183 -1.58 6.53 -10.22
N ASP A 184 -1.84 5.43 -9.52
CA ASP A 184 -2.10 4.11 -10.07
C ASP A 184 -3.41 4.13 -10.89
N ASP A 185 -4.50 4.55 -10.25
CA ASP A 185 -5.80 4.77 -10.90
C ASP A 185 -5.70 5.73 -12.09
N PHE A 186 -4.79 6.71 -12.08
CA PHE A 186 -4.56 7.62 -13.20
C PHE A 186 -3.88 6.94 -14.39
N LYS A 187 -2.92 6.04 -14.14
CA LYS A 187 -2.22 5.32 -15.20
C LYS A 187 -3.13 4.27 -15.84
N ASP A 188 -3.94 3.63 -15.02
CA ASP A 188 -4.68 2.43 -15.39
C ASP A 188 -6.14 2.74 -15.79
N ILE A 189 -6.51 4.02 -15.98
CA ILE A 189 -7.88 4.46 -16.30
C ILE A 189 -8.53 3.63 -17.41
N LYS A 190 -7.77 3.34 -18.47
CA LYS A 190 -8.30 2.62 -19.62
C LYS A 190 -8.42 1.13 -19.32
N GLU A 191 -7.39 0.51 -18.76
CA GLU A 191 -7.46 -0.89 -18.32
C GLU A 191 -8.58 -1.12 -17.31
N ASP A 192 -8.77 -0.19 -16.36
CA ASP A 192 -9.81 -0.25 -15.33
C ASP A 192 -11.21 -0.22 -15.94
N LEU A 193 -11.44 0.71 -16.88
CA LEU A 193 -12.70 0.79 -17.62
C LEU A 193 -12.99 -0.48 -18.43
N ASP A 194 -11.98 -1.01 -19.13
CA ASP A 194 -12.15 -2.19 -19.99
C ASP A 194 -12.35 -3.47 -19.17
N SER A 195 -11.79 -3.53 -17.95
CA SER A 195 -11.86 -4.68 -17.05
C SER A 195 -12.95 -4.57 -15.97
N ASN A 196 -13.74 -3.50 -15.95
CA ASN A 196 -14.69 -3.17 -14.87
C ASN A 196 -14.03 -3.19 -13.48
N GLN A 197 -12.76 -2.79 -13.39
CA GLN A 197 -12.12 -2.50 -12.11
C GLN A 197 -12.58 -1.14 -11.60
N PHE A 198 -12.72 -1.02 -10.28
CA PHE A 198 -13.26 0.19 -9.68
C PHE A 198 -12.18 1.28 -9.66
N ASN A 199 -12.50 2.41 -10.28
CA ASN A 199 -11.69 3.62 -10.27
C ASN A 199 -12.61 4.81 -9.94
N TYR A 200 -12.22 5.64 -8.97
CA TYR A 200 -13.13 6.62 -8.41
C TYR A 200 -13.59 7.68 -9.42
N TYR A 201 -12.69 8.17 -10.27
CA TYR A 201 -13.02 9.27 -11.18
C TYR A 201 -13.79 8.80 -12.41
N THR A 202 -13.55 7.58 -12.87
CA THR A 202 -14.39 6.98 -13.92
C THR A 202 -15.76 6.61 -13.38
N TYR A 203 -15.86 6.16 -12.11
CA TYR A 203 -17.13 6.03 -11.41
C TYR A 203 -17.86 7.38 -11.29
N ALA A 204 -17.17 8.46 -10.91
CA ALA A 204 -17.78 9.79 -10.80
C ALA A 204 -18.29 10.29 -12.16
N ALA A 205 -17.53 10.05 -13.24
CA ALA A 205 -17.92 10.33 -14.61
C ALA A 205 -19.17 9.52 -15.02
N LEU A 206 -19.17 8.21 -14.78
CA LEU A 206 -20.30 7.32 -15.01
C LEU A 206 -21.58 7.83 -14.31
N GLN A 207 -21.48 8.23 -13.04
CA GLN A 207 -22.62 8.77 -12.29
C GLN A 207 -23.11 10.12 -12.84
N HIS A 208 -22.22 10.91 -13.45
CA HIS A 208 -22.54 12.20 -14.03
C HIS A 208 -23.33 12.06 -15.34
N ILE A 209 -22.88 11.20 -16.26
CA ILE A 209 -23.51 11.03 -17.59
C ILE A 209 -24.59 9.96 -17.64
N LYS A 210 -24.58 9.01 -16.69
CA LYS A 210 -25.50 7.84 -16.64
C LYS A 210 -25.47 6.98 -17.91
N SER A 211 -24.31 6.88 -18.55
CA SER A 211 -24.07 6.05 -19.73
C SER A 211 -23.11 4.92 -19.38
N ASN A 212 -23.36 3.72 -19.94
CA ASN A 212 -22.48 2.57 -19.78
C ASN A 212 -21.47 2.42 -20.93
N ASP A 213 -21.36 3.41 -21.84
CA ASP A 213 -20.35 3.40 -22.89
C ASP A 213 -19.01 3.90 -22.34
N ASN A 214 -18.00 3.03 -22.32
CA ASN A 214 -16.65 3.34 -21.85
C ASN A 214 -16.03 4.57 -22.53
N ASN A 215 -16.31 4.80 -23.82
CA ASN A 215 -15.79 5.97 -24.53
C ASN A 215 -16.44 7.27 -24.04
N GLU A 216 -17.75 7.24 -23.76
CA GLU A 216 -18.46 8.39 -23.21
C GLU A 216 -18.00 8.68 -21.77
N ILE A 217 -17.79 7.63 -20.96
CA ILE A 217 -17.26 7.76 -19.61
C ILE A 217 -15.85 8.35 -19.64
N LEU A 218 -14.96 7.84 -20.49
CA LEU A 218 -13.60 8.33 -20.64
C LEU A 218 -13.59 9.80 -21.10
N LYS A 219 -14.43 10.15 -22.08
CA LYS A 219 -14.58 11.53 -22.54
C LYS A 219 -15.04 12.45 -21.39
N CYS A 220 -16.07 12.06 -20.65
CA CYS A 220 -16.55 12.82 -19.50
C CYS A 220 -15.46 12.95 -18.42
N TYR A 221 -14.72 11.87 -18.13
CA TYR A 221 -13.59 11.90 -17.22
C TYR A 221 -12.57 12.96 -17.66
N LEU A 222 -12.13 12.94 -18.92
CA LEU A 222 -11.13 13.87 -19.45
C LEU A 222 -11.62 15.33 -19.39
N GLU A 223 -12.88 15.58 -19.72
CA GLU A 223 -13.46 16.93 -19.79
C GLU A 223 -13.80 17.50 -18.40
N SER A 224 -14.26 16.66 -17.46
CA SER A 224 -14.88 17.12 -16.21
C SER A 224 -14.12 16.73 -14.94
N PHE A 225 -13.36 15.63 -14.94
CA PHE A 225 -12.79 15.04 -13.73
C PHE A 225 -11.26 14.93 -13.73
N PHE A 226 -10.61 15.03 -14.89
CA PHE A 226 -9.14 14.98 -15.01
C PHE A 226 -8.45 15.98 -14.08
N TYR A 227 -8.85 17.25 -14.14
CA TYR A 227 -8.24 18.29 -13.31
C TYR A 227 -8.48 18.08 -11.82
N GLU A 228 -9.64 17.54 -11.45
CA GLU A 228 -9.94 17.20 -10.06
C GLU A 228 -9.05 16.04 -9.57
N HIS A 229 -8.88 15.02 -10.40
CA HIS A 229 -7.97 13.90 -10.12
C HIS A 229 -6.54 14.39 -9.86
N VAL A 230 -6.00 15.20 -10.77
CA VAL A 230 -4.64 15.76 -10.62
C VAL A 230 -4.53 16.69 -9.42
N LYS A 231 -5.57 17.48 -9.12
CA LYS A 231 -5.61 18.34 -7.93
C LYS A 231 -5.58 17.53 -6.64
N ASP A 232 -6.29 16.42 -6.58
CA ASP A 232 -6.33 15.56 -5.41
C ASP A 232 -5.03 14.78 -5.21
N MET A 233 -4.36 14.36 -6.30
CA MET A 233 -2.97 13.86 -6.26
C MET A 233 -2.05 14.91 -5.63
N ALA A 234 -2.07 16.14 -6.14
CA ALA A 234 -1.24 17.23 -5.63
C ALA A 234 -1.54 17.58 -4.17
N THR A 235 -2.82 17.59 -3.79
CA THR A 235 -3.26 17.88 -2.42
C THR A 235 -2.74 16.84 -1.43
N SER A 236 -2.85 15.55 -1.77
CA SER A 236 -2.34 14.47 -0.92
C SER A 236 -0.83 14.50 -0.80
N LEU A 237 -0.10 14.70 -1.92
CA LEU A 237 1.35 14.80 -1.89
C LEU A 237 1.84 16.04 -1.12
N ASN A 238 1.16 17.19 -1.23
CA ASN A 238 1.48 18.38 -0.44
C ASN A 238 1.29 18.14 1.06
N LYS A 239 0.19 17.52 1.49
CA LYS A 239 -0.03 17.17 2.90
C LYS A 239 1.01 16.19 3.43
N CYS A 240 1.43 15.22 2.61
CA CYS A 240 2.56 14.35 2.91
C CYS A 240 3.84 15.17 3.12
N ASN A 241 4.15 16.08 2.18
CA ASN A 241 5.32 16.93 2.23
C ASN A 241 5.32 17.87 3.44
N ASP A 242 4.16 18.45 3.82
CA ASP A 242 4.04 19.33 4.99
C ASP A 242 4.44 18.63 6.29
N ILE A 243 4.04 17.37 6.46
CA ILE A 243 4.46 16.57 7.61
C ILE A 243 5.93 16.19 7.47
N TYR A 244 6.35 15.72 6.29
CA TYR A 244 7.74 15.37 6.00
C TYR A 244 8.71 16.50 6.34
N MET A 245 8.37 17.75 6.03
CA MET A 245 9.23 18.91 6.30
C MET A 245 9.57 19.09 7.78
N LYS A 246 8.69 18.65 8.71
CA LYS A 246 8.98 18.61 10.16
C LYS A 246 10.06 17.59 10.51
N TYR A 247 10.19 16.54 9.70
CA TYR A 247 11.08 15.40 9.90
C TYR A 247 12.23 15.32 8.89
N LYS A 248 12.39 16.31 8.00
CA LYS A 248 13.34 16.30 6.88
C LYS A 248 14.76 15.91 7.28
N THR A 249 15.24 16.40 8.42
CA THR A 249 16.58 16.09 8.95
C THR A 249 16.69 14.68 9.54
N LYS A 250 15.57 14.09 9.99
CA LYS A 250 15.49 12.76 10.60
C LYS A 250 15.17 11.64 9.61
N ILE A 251 14.60 11.95 8.44
CA ILE A 251 14.30 10.96 7.37
C ILE A 251 14.71 11.48 5.98
N PRO A 252 15.98 11.87 5.78
CA PRO A 252 16.41 12.59 4.56
C PRO A 252 16.19 11.79 3.27
N TYR A 253 16.23 10.46 3.33
CA TYR A 253 16.04 9.59 2.16
C TYR A 253 14.62 9.62 1.58
N PHE A 254 13.62 10.08 2.35
CA PHE A 254 12.25 10.20 1.86
C PHE A 254 12.06 11.41 0.92
N GLN A 255 12.97 12.41 0.95
CA GLN A 255 12.92 13.58 0.05
C GLN A 255 12.92 13.16 -1.42
N GLY A 256 13.83 12.26 -1.80
CA GLY A 256 13.98 11.85 -3.19
C GLY A 256 12.70 11.23 -3.75
N MET A 257 11.98 10.49 -2.90
CA MET A 257 10.69 9.90 -3.25
C MET A 257 9.65 11.00 -3.49
N ILE A 258 9.49 11.95 -2.56
CA ILE A 258 8.55 13.07 -2.71
C ILE A 258 8.88 13.93 -3.94
N ASP A 259 10.15 14.26 -4.16
CA ASP A 259 10.59 15.11 -5.27
C ASP A 259 10.29 14.48 -6.63
N GLU A 260 10.49 13.17 -6.77
CA GLU A 260 10.14 12.42 -7.97
C GLU A 260 8.64 12.49 -8.24
N GLN A 261 7.82 12.34 -7.20
CA GLN A 261 6.37 12.42 -7.32
C GLN A 261 5.90 13.82 -7.73
N PHE A 262 6.50 14.89 -7.22
CA PHE A 262 6.19 16.25 -7.67
C PHE A 262 6.58 16.50 -9.13
N LYS A 263 7.65 15.87 -9.64
CA LYS A 263 8.00 15.95 -11.06
C LYS A 263 6.93 15.29 -11.93
N ILE A 264 6.41 14.13 -11.52
CA ILE A 264 5.33 13.44 -12.23
C ILE A 264 4.08 14.33 -12.33
N ILE A 265 3.64 14.92 -11.22
CA ILE A 265 2.48 15.83 -11.22
C ILE A 265 2.71 17.04 -12.15
N LYS A 266 3.92 17.59 -12.18
CA LYS A 266 4.27 18.70 -13.10
C LYS A 266 4.18 18.29 -14.56
N ILE A 267 4.70 17.10 -14.90
CA ILE A 267 4.62 16.55 -16.26
C ILE A 267 3.16 16.38 -16.67
N ILE A 268 2.33 15.74 -15.83
CA ILE A 268 0.90 15.53 -16.11
C ILE A 268 0.19 16.88 -16.34
N ASN A 269 0.41 17.87 -15.48
CA ASN A 269 -0.20 19.20 -15.65
C ASN A 269 0.26 19.92 -16.92
N HIS A 270 1.50 19.72 -17.37
CA HIS A 270 1.98 20.35 -18.60
C HIS A 270 1.39 19.66 -19.84
N SER A 271 1.29 18.33 -19.86
CA SER A 271 0.82 17.57 -21.02
C SER A 271 -0.65 17.83 -21.36
N PHE A 272 -1.47 18.27 -20.40
CA PHE A 272 -2.91 18.47 -20.57
C PHE A 272 -3.35 19.94 -20.58
N ARG A 273 -2.40 20.89 -20.66
CA ARG A 273 -2.67 22.33 -20.88
C ARG A 273 -2.67 22.72 -22.37
N LEU A 274 -2.81 21.75 -23.27
CA LEU A 274 -2.93 21.92 -24.73
C LEU A 274 -4.38 21.64 -25.16
#